data_AF-A0A0Q5UUN1-F1
#
_entry.id   AF-A0A0Q5UUN1-F1
#
_cell.length_a   1.000
_cell.length_b   1.000
_cell.length_c   1.000
_cell.angle_alpha   90.00
_cell.angle_beta   90.00
_cell.angle_gamma   90.00
#
_symmetry.space_group_name_H-M   'P 1'
#
loop_
_entity.id
_entity.type
_entity.pdbx_description
1 polymer ?
#
loop_
_entity_poly.entity_id
_entity_poly.type
_entity_poly.pdbx_seq_one_letter_code
_entity_poly.pdbx_strand_id
1 'polypeptide(L)'
;MKNIIICFFFIGCAKYNRSEIRSDIDMKLTNTSIKDSTDLKITITNNSLKNYYLLYSSKSVNDIMKEFNNSGALYTISAVIVDDENSSIDLKLYEGSCPYDSPVHTTKDILKLKPKQKIKLSIPFRMKTNVSEDCYYGYMTDTMLPDKQYYVYAYYYIGNEYFKNALPKTIKDSLEQMGYELYEKEIVSNRVPLILKK
;
A
#
# COMPACT_ATOMS: atom_id res chain seq x y z
N MET A 1 -8.22 71.66 14.96
CA MET A 1 -8.28 70.65 13.88
C MET A 1 -7.54 69.40 14.37
N LYS A 2 -8.27 68.29 14.56
CA LYS A 2 -7.75 67.04 15.14
C LYS A 2 -6.98 66.27 14.07
N ASN A 3 -5.70 65.99 14.32
CA ASN A 3 -4.89 65.10 13.48
C ASN A 3 -5.32 63.65 13.72
N ILE A 4 -5.88 63.01 12.70
CA ILE A 4 -6.19 61.58 12.69
C ILE A 4 -4.91 60.84 12.28
N ILE A 5 -4.33 60.08 13.20
CA ILE A 5 -3.23 59.16 12.92
C ILE A 5 -3.88 57.84 12.45
N ILE A 6 -3.74 57.54 11.16
CA ILE A 6 -4.17 56.28 10.56
C ILE A 6 -3.05 55.26 10.75
N CYS A 7 -3.20 54.35 11.72
CA CYS A 7 -2.32 53.20 11.86
C CYS A 7 -2.65 52.15 10.80
N PHE A 8 -1.81 52.04 9.78
CA PHE A 8 -1.80 50.91 8.85
C PHE A 8 -1.29 49.66 9.59
N PHE A 9 -2.20 48.80 10.04
CA PHE A 9 -1.87 47.43 10.42
C PHE A 9 -1.47 46.67 9.15
N PHE A 10 -0.16 46.50 8.93
CA PHE A 10 0.35 45.45 8.06
C PHE A 10 0.01 44.11 8.69
N ILE A 11 -1.16 43.57 8.36
CA ILE A 11 -1.48 42.16 8.57
C ILE A 11 -0.53 41.39 7.67
N GLY A 12 0.61 41.01 8.25
CA GLY A 12 1.55 40.11 7.60
C GLY A 12 0.79 38.89 7.14
N CYS A 13 0.86 38.61 5.84
CA CYS A 13 0.44 37.34 5.28
C CYS A 13 1.29 36.25 5.94
N ALA A 14 0.84 35.72 7.07
CA ALA A 14 1.30 34.44 7.55
C ALA A 14 0.99 33.46 6.42
N LYS A 15 2.02 33.08 5.66
CA LYS A 15 1.95 31.92 4.78
C LYS A 15 1.43 30.80 5.65
N TYR A 16 0.19 30.41 5.40
CA TYR A 16 -0.40 29.20 5.93
C TYR A 16 0.44 28.07 5.33
N ASN A 17 1.56 27.75 5.99
CA ASN A 17 2.19 26.45 5.82
C ASN A 17 1.15 25.49 6.35
N ARG A 18 0.31 25.01 5.44
CA ARG A 18 -0.42 23.77 5.61
C ARG A 18 0.70 22.77 5.89
N SER A 19 1.00 22.53 7.16
CA SER A 19 1.87 21.45 7.56
C SER A 19 1.19 20.23 6.95
N GLU A 20 1.70 19.74 5.83
CA GLU A 20 1.41 18.38 5.39
C GLU A 20 1.58 17.56 6.66
N ILE A 21 0.48 16.98 7.13
CA ILE A 21 0.51 16.06 8.25
C ILE A 21 1.35 14.90 7.71
N ARG A 22 2.66 14.96 7.97
CA ARG A 22 3.61 13.98 7.48
C ARG A 22 3.18 12.65 8.07
N SER A 23 2.81 11.70 7.23
CA SER A 23 2.37 10.39 7.68
C SER A 23 3.47 9.75 8.54
N ASP A 24 3.06 9.08 9.62
CA ASP A 24 3.98 8.37 10.50
C ASP A 24 4.75 7.30 9.75
N ILE A 25 4.12 6.66 8.76
CA ILE A 25 4.72 5.68 7.87
C ILE A 25 4.72 6.23 6.44
N ASP A 26 5.86 6.09 5.76
CA ASP A 26 6.05 6.43 4.35
C ASP A 26 6.30 5.16 3.53
N MET A 27 5.75 5.09 2.32
CA MET A 27 5.94 3.99 1.37
C MET A 27 6.43 4.55 0.03
N LYS A 28 7.49 3.97 -0.52
CA LYS A 28 8.08 4.41 -1.79
C LYS A 28 8.35 3.24 -2.72
N LEU A 29 7.89 3.33 -3.96
CA LEU A 29 8.38 2.50 -5.07
C LEU A 29 9.73 3.04 -5.55
N THR A 30 10.73 2.16 -5.55
CA THR A 30 12.11 2.50 -5.93
C THR A 30 12.46 2.07 -7.36
N ASN A 31 11.54 1.39 -8.04
CA ASN A 31 11.66 1.13 -9.47
C ASN A 31 11.62 2.45 -10.25
N THR A 32 12.37 2.52 -11.35
CA THR A 32 12.26 3.62 -12.32
C THR A 32 11.07 3.42 -13.26
N SER A 33 10.74 2.16 -13.56
CA SER A 33 9.58 1.73 -14.34
C SER A 33 9.25 0.27 -13.97
N ILE A 34 8.00 -0.15 -14.19
CA ILE A 34 7.53 -1.52 -14.00
C ILE A 34 7.21 -2.15 -15.35
N LYS A 35 7.54 -3.44 -15.50
CA LYS A 35 7.07 -4.30 -16.60
C LYS A 35 6.34 -5.48 -15.98
N ASP A 36 5.50 -6.15 -16.77
CA ASP A 36 4.97 -7.44 -16.35
C ASP A 36 6.10 -8.41 -15.97
N SER A 37 5.88 -9.20 -14.92
CA SER A 37 6.84 -10.11 -14.30
C SER A 37 8.09 -9.45 -13.69
N THR A 38 8.03 -8.16 -13.35
CA THR A 38 9.09 -7.50 -12.56
C THR A 38 8.68 -7.32 -11.10
N ASP A 39 9.64 -7.30 -10.18
CA ASP A 39 9.30 -7.03 -8.78
C ASP A 39 9.07 -5.53 -8.52
N LEU A 40 8.00 -5.21 -7.79
CA LEU A 40 7.81 -3.95 -7.08
C LEU A 40 8.79 -3.89 -5.91
N LYS A 41 9.77 -3.00 -6.03
CA LYS A 41 10.77 -2.73 -5.00
C LYS A 41 10.25 -1.61 -4.10
N ILE A 42 9.66 -1.99 -2.97
CA ILE A 42 9.02 -1.08 -2.04
C ILE A 42 9.96 -0.77 -0.88
N THR A 43 10.06 0.49 -0.49
CA THR A 43 10.70 0.91 0.76
C THR A 43 9.63 1.45 1.69
N ILE A 44 9.53 0.90 2.90
CA ILE A 44 8.63 1.37 3.95
C ILE A 44 9.48 1.96 5.08
N THR A 45 9.16 3.17 5.50
CA THR A 45 9.91 3.89 6.54
C THR A 45 8.97 4.34 7.66
N ASN A 46 9.30 3.99 8.90
CA ASN A 46 8.61 4.54 10.07
C ASN A 46 9.30 5.84 10.52
N ASN A 47 8.66 6.97 10.23
CA ASN A 47 9.14 8.29 10.58
C ASN A 47 8.76 8.72 12.01
N SER A 48 7.94 7.95 12.72
CA SER A 48 7.50 8.24 14.08
C SER A 48 8.48 7.79 15.16
N LEU A 49 8.10 8.00 16.42
CA LEU A 49 8.77 7.47 17.62
C LEU A 49 8.09 6.21 18.19
N LYS A 50 7.02 5.73 17.56
CA LYS A 50 6.27 4.54 17.99
C LYS A 50 6.72 3.30 17.22
N ASN A 51 6.54 2.11 17.80
CA ASN A 51 6.65 0.87 17.04
C ASN A 51 5.30 0.59 16.37
N TYR A 52 5.31 0.29 15.08
CA TYR A 52 4.11 -0.05 14.32
C TYR A 52 4.20 -1.45 13.74
N TYR A 53 3.07 -2.14 13.63
CA TYR A 53 2.94 -3.29 12.74
C TYR A 53 1.94 -2.99 11.63
N LEU A 54 2.19 -3.56 10.46
CA LEU A 54 1.29 -3.53 9.31
C LEU A 54 0.63 -4.91 9.18
N LEU A 55 -0.65 -4.94 8.78
CA LEU A 55 -1.34 -6.17 8.36
C LEU A 55 -0.81 -6.61 6.99
N TYR A 56 0.43 -7.08 7.00
CA TYR A 56 1.17 -7.57 5.85
C TYR A 56 2.07 -8.71 6.32
N SER A 57 1.98 -9.85 5.64
CA SER A 57 2.82 -11.00 5.98
C SER A 57 4.19 -10.94 5.31
N SER A 58 5.24 -11.19 6.09
CA SER A 58 6.63 -11.27 5.67
C SER A 58 7.05 -12.70 5.27
N LYS A 59 6.10 -13.61 5.02
CA LYS A 59 6.37 -14.96 4.50
C LYS A 59 6.91 -14.90 3.06
N SER A 60 7.16 -16.06 2.46
CA SER A 60 7.81 -16.14 1.15
C SER A 60 7.01 -15.38 0.09
N VAL A 61 7.73 -14.79 -0.86
CA VAL A 61 7.19 -14.00 -1.96
C VAL A 61 6.09 -14.73 -2.76
N ASN A 62 6.18 -16.05 -2.89
CA ASN A 62 5.17 -16.85 -3.58
C ASN A 62 3.88 -17.05 -2.76
N ASP A 63 3.99 -17.12 -1.44
CA ASP A 63 2.83 -17.15 -0.54
C ASP A 63 2.14 -15.78 -0.51
N ILE A 64 2.95 -14.71 -0.52
CA ILE A 64 2.48 -13.32 -0.64
C ILE A 64 1.64 -13.17 -1.92
N MET A 65 2.08 -13.66 -3.08
CA MET A 65 1.33 -13.50 -4.34
C MET A 65 -0.03 -14.19 -4.39
N LYS A 66 -0.19 -15.34 -3.72
CA LYS A 66 -1.47 -16.04 -3.62
C LYS A 66 -2.47 -15.29 -2.75
N GLU A 67 -1.96 -14.44 -1.86
CA GLU A 67 -2.70 -13.76 -0.81
C GLU A 67 -2.92 -12.26 -1.12
N PHE A 68 -2.02 -11.61 -1.88
CA PHE A 68 -2.01 -10.18 -2.24
C PHE A 68 -3.21 -9.71 -3.07
N ASN A 69 -3.94 -10.65 -3.69
CA ASN A 69 -5.01 -10.38 -4.66
C ASN A 69 -6.36 -10.96 -4.22
N ASN A 70 -6.44 -11.56 -3.02
CA ASN A 70 -7.67 -12.11 -2.48
C ASN A 70 -8.15 -11.23 -1.33
N SER A 71 -9.40 -10.79 -1.41
CA SER A 71 -10.11 -9.97 -0.41
C SER A 71 -10.22 -10.58 1.00
N GLY A 72 -9.61 -11.75 1.26
CA GLY A 72 -9.65 -12.47 2.53
C GLY A 72 -8.32 -12.62 3.27
N ALA A 73 -7.19 -12.18 2.71
CA ALA A 73 -5.88 -12.40 3.33
C ALA A 73 -5.35 -11.15 4.08
N LEU A 74 -4.44 -11.37 5.03
CA LEU A 74 -3.73 -10.34 5.83
C LEU A 74 -2.71 -9.54 4.99
N TYR A 75 -3.10 -9.10 3.79
CA TYR A 75 -2.31 -8.24 2.91
C TYR A 75 -3.11 -7.02 2.57
N THR A 76 -2.77 -5.96 3.26
CA THR A 76 -3.35 -4.65 3.03
C THR A 76 -2.48 -3.81 2.11
N ILE A 77 -1.29 -4.29 1.73
CA ILE A 77 -0.48 -3.70 0.65
C ILE A 77 -0.92 -4.34 -0.65
N SER A 78 -1.31 -3.54 -1.66
CA SER A 78 -1.69 -4.01 -2.98
C SER A 78 -1.13 -3.08 -4.07
N ALA A 79 -1.06 -3.57 -5.31
CA ALA A 79 -0.61 -2.79 -6.47
C ALA A 79 -1.81 -2.34 -7.29
N VAL A 80 -1.81 -1.08 -7.71
CA VAL A 80 -2.87 -0.49 -8.54
C VAL A 80 -2.25 0.03 -9.81
N ILE A 81 -2.95 -0.19 -10.92
CA ILE A 81 -2.65 0.41 -12.21
C ILE A 81 -3.63 1.54 -12.46
N VAL A 82 -3.13 2.72 -12.81
CA VAL A 82 -3.94 3.87 -13.23
C VAL A 82 -3.39 4.45 -14.52
N ASP A 83 -4.25 5.12 -15.28
CA ASP A 83 -3.80 6.01 -16.34
C ASP A 83 -3.37 7.39 -15.80
N ASP A 84 -3.03 8.29 -16.71
CA ASP A 84 -2.68 9.69 -16.45
C ASP A 84 -3.85 10.52 -15.89
N GLU A 85 -5.09 10.14 -16.20
CA GLU A 85 -6.33 10.73 -15.69
C GLU A 85 -6.77 10.14 -14.34
N ASN A 86 -5.97 9.23 -13.76
CA ASN A 86 -6.24 8.52 -12.51
C ASN A 86 -7.41 7.52 -12.58
N SER A 87 -7.77 7.07 -13.77
CA SER A 87 -8.73 5.97 -13.97
C SER A 87 -8.02 4.65 -13.68
N SER A 88 -8.57 3.86 -12.74
CA SER A 88 -7.99 2.57 -12.36
C SER A 88 -8.29 1.48 -13.37
N ILE A 89 -7.31 0.62 -13.62
CA ILE A 89 -7.54 -0.66 -14.30
C ILE A 89 -7.93 -1.70 -13.25
N ASP A 90 -9.14 -2.23 -13.39
CA ASP A 90 -9.69 -3.20 -12.46
C ASP A 90 -8.91 -4.51 -12.49
N LEU A 91 -8.75 -5.11 -11.31
CA LEU A 91 -8.29 -6.49 -11.14
C LEU A 91 -9.52 -7.40 -11.06
N LYS A 92 -9.54 -8.46 -11.86
CA LYS A 92 -10.63 -9.46 -11.86
C LYS A 92 -10.11 -10.85 -11.55
N LEU A 93 -10.96 -11.63 -10.89
CA LEU A 93 -10.83 -13.07 -10.77
C LEU A 93 -11.53 -13.73 -11.95
N TYR A 94 -10.84 -14.66 -12.59
CA TYR A 94 -11.37 -15.51 -13.65
C TYR A 94 -11.42 -16.94 -13.11
N GLU A 95 -12.63 -17.45 -12.86
CA GLU A 95 -12.86 -18.69 -12.10
C GLU A 95 -13.13 -19.92 -12.98
N GLY A 96 -12.43 -21.01 -12.67
CA GLY A 96 -13.00 -22.30 -12.24
C GLY A 96 -12.71 -22.49 -10.74
N SER A 97 -13.50 -23.30 -10.02
CA SER A 97 -13.49 -23.47 -8.55
C SER A 97 -12.12 -23.26 -7.89
N CYS A 98 -11.89 -22.09 -7.28
CA CYS A 98 -10.61 -21.74 -6.67
C CYS A 98 -10.56 -22.27 -5.23
N PRO A 99 -9.80 -23.33 -4.92
CA PRO A 99 -9.60 -23.73 -3.52
C PRO A 99 -8.79 -22.65 -2.78
N TYR A 100 -9.22 -22.30 -1.57
CA TYR A 100 -8.52 -21.35 -0.71
C TYR A 100 -8.14 -22.02 0.61
N ASP A 101 -6.85 -22.12 0.87
CA ASP A 101 -6.31 -22.47 2.18
C ASP A 101 -5.94 -21.16 2.89
N SER A 102 -6.64 -20.87 3.99
CA SER A 102 -6.32 -19.68 4.78
C SER A 102 -4.98 -19.88 5.48
N PRO A 103 -3.93 -19.10 5.16
CA PRO A 103 -2.64 -19.19 5.84
C PRO A 103 -2.81 -18.91 7.33
N VAL A 104 -2.26 -19.77 8.18
CA VAL A 104 -2.13 -19.48 9.61
C VAL A 104 -0.92 -18.55 9.81
N HIS A 105 -1.16 -17.33 10.30
CA HIS A 105 -0.12 -16.35 10.58
C HIS A 105 0.33 -16.40 12.03
N THR A 106 1.63 -16.24 12.25
CA THR A 106 2.25 -16.06 13.56
C THR A 106 2.77 -14.63 13.71
N THR A 107 3.11 -14.21 14.93
CA THR A 107 3.70 -12.88 15.17
C THR A 107 5.01 -12.66 14.43
N LYS A 108 5.75 -13.71 14.07
CA LYS A 108 6.98 -13.63 13.27
C LYS A 108 6.72 -13.23 11.83
N ASP A 109 5.54 -13.58 11.33
CA ASP A 109 5.12 -13.32 9.96
C ASP A 109 4.58 -11.91 9.79
N ILE A 110 4.32 -11.16 10.87
CA ILE A 110 3.76 -9.80 10.76
C ILE A 110 4.86 -8.77 10.56
N LEU A 111 4.70 -7.93 9.54
CA LEU A 111 5.62 -6.83 9.26
C LEU A 111 5.62 -5.81 10.41
N LYS A 112 6.78 -5.66 11.05
CA LYS A 112 7.01 -4.81 12.23
C LYS A 112 8.04 -3.74 11.91
N LEU A 113 7.78 -2.51 12.37
CA LEU A 113 8.57 -1.31 12.12
C LEU A 113 8.88 -0.59 13.44
N LYS A 114 10.14 -0.64 13.86
CA LYS A 114 10.66 0.19 14.95
C LYS A 114 10.79 1.66 14.51
N PRO A 115 10.90 2.61 15.46
CA PRO A 115 11.19 4.01 15.18
C PRO A 115 12.37 4.18 14.22
N LYS A 116 12.19 5.03 13.20
CA LYS A 116 13.19 5.35 12.17
C LYS A 116 13.64 4.15 11.33
N GLN A 117 13.02 2.98 11.49
CA GLN A 117 13.36 1.81 10.71
C GLN A 117 12.92 1.98 9.27
N LYS A 118 13.78 1.53 8.37
CA LYS A 118 13.51 1.38 6.94
C LYS A 118 13.57 -0.09 6.56
N ILE A 119 12.50 -0.60 5.97
CA ILE A 119 12.40 -1.98 5.45
C ILE A 119 12.27 -1.91 3.93
N LYS A 120 12.88 -2.88 3.24
CA LYS A 120 12.75 -3.08 1.80
C LYS A 120 11.95 -4.35 1.55
N LEU A 121 10.94 -4.26 0.70
CA LEU A 121 10.14 -5.39 0.22
C LEU A 121 10.35 -5.55 -1.29
N SER A 122 10.27 -6.79 -1.76
CA SER A 122 10.24 -7.13 -3.18
C SER A 122 8.97 -7.94 -3.41
N ILE A 123 8.02 -7.39 -4.15
CA ILE A 123 6.73 -8.04 -4.43
C ILE A 123 6.62 -8.24 -5.93
N PRO A 124 6.51 -9.46 -6.45
CA PRO A 124 6.40 -9.68 -7.88
C PRO A 124 5.12 -9.04 -8.41
N PHE A 125 5.27 -8.22 -9.44
CA PHE A 125 4.17 -7.67 -10.19
C PHE A 125 3.89 -8.57 -11.38
N ARG A 126 2.65 -9.06 -11.45
CA ARG A 126 2.16 -9.85 -12.56
C ARG A 126 0.82 -9.29 -13.02
N MET A 127 0.70 -9.03 -14.31
CA MET A 127 -0.55 -8.62 -14.91
C MET A 127 -1.57 -9.77 -14.91
N LYS A 128 -1.08 -11.02 -14.88
CA LYS A 128 -1.85 -12.26 -14.72
C LYS A 128 -1.15 -13.21 -13.74
N THR A 129 -1.87 -13.68 -12.72
CA THR A 129 -1.37 -14.60 -11.69
C THR A 129 -2.28 -15.80 -11.56
N ASN A 130 -1.77 -17.00 -11.87
CA ASN A 130 -2.50 -18.25 -11.66
C ASN A 130 -2.57 -18.56 -10.15
N VAL A 131 -3.77 -18.89 -9.68
CA VAL A 131 -4.09 -19.32 -8.31
C VAL A 131 -4.10 -20.84 -8.23
N SER A 132 -4.69 -21.50 -9.22
CA SER A 132 -4.72 -22.96 -9.42
C SER A 132 -4.61 -23.28 -10.92
N GLU A 133 -4.78 -24.54 -11.30
CA GLU A 133 -4.85 -24.94 -12.72
C GLU A 133 -5.98 -24.23 -13.47
N ASP A 134 -7.13 -24.04 -12.81
CA ASP A 134 -8.36 -23.49 -13.43
C ASP A 134 -8.67 -22.04 -13.02
N CYS A 135 -7.85 -21.43 -12.17
CA CYS A 135 -8.16 -20.12 -11.57
C CYS A 135 -7.00 -19.14 -11.72
N TYR A 136 -7.29 -17.90 -12.14
CA TYR A 136 -6.30 -16.83 -12.16
C TYR A 136 -6.90 -15.46 -11.87
N TYR A 137 -6.08 -14.57 -11.29
CA TYR A 137 -6.35 -13.13 -11.24
C TYR A 137 -5.65 -12.43 -12.40
N GLY A 138 -6.30 -11.42 -12.97
CA GLY A 138 -5.68 -10.59 -13.98
C GLY A 138 -6.23 -9.18 -13.96
N TYR A 139 -5.37 -8.21 -14.27
CA TYR A 139 -5.84 -6.87 -14.58
C TYR A 139 -6.59 -6.92 -15.91
N MET A 140 -7.63 -6.09 -16.06
CA MET A 140 -8.38 -5.96 -17.31
C MET A 140 -7.55 -5.21 -18.36
N THR A 141 -6.48 -5.83 -18.85
CA THR A 141 -5.55 -5.20 -19.79
C THR A 141 -6.16 -4.95 -21.17
N ASP A 142 -7.26 -5.63 -21.48
CA ASP A 142 -8.06 -5.42 -22.69
C ASP A 142 -8.76 -4.06 -22.71
N THR A 143 -8.96 -3.42 -21.55
CA THR A 143 -9.49 -2.05 -21.45
C THR A 143 -8.41 -0.99 -21.52
N MET A 144 -7.13 -1.38 -21.59
CA MET A 144 -6.03 -0.44 -21.72
C MET A 144 -5.93 0.10 -23.14
N LEU A 145 -5.83 1.42 -23.28
CA LEU A 145 -5.71 2.08 -24.57
C LEU A 145 -4.24 2.22 -24.99
N PRO A 146 -3.86 1.90 -26.25
CA PRO A 146 -2.46 1.92 -26.69
C PRO A 146 -1.76 3.28 -26.62
N ASP A 147 -2.53 4.38 -26.64
CA ASP A 147 -2.06 5.77 -26.63
C ASP A 147 -1.99 6.37 -25.21
N LYS A 148 -2.53 5.67 -24.20
CA LYS A 148 -2.45 6.11 -22.80
C LYS A 148 -1.16 5.63 -22.11
N GLN A 149 -0.62 6.50 -21.25
CA GLN A 149 0.48 6.13 -20.36
C GLN A 149 -0.09 5.62 -19.04
N TYR A 150 0.26 4.37 -18.70
CA TYR A 150 -0.14 3.75 -17.44
C TYR A 150 0.96 3.87 -16.38
N TYR A 151 0.53 3.86 -15.12
CA TYR A 151 1.40 3.91 -13.95
C TYR A 151 1.01 2.85 -12.95
N VAL A 152 1.99 2.36 -12.20
CA VAL A 152 1.79 1.49 -11.04
C VAL A 152 2.07 2.29 -9.77
N TYR A 153 1.24 2.10 -8.74
CA TYR A 153 1.60 2.47 -7.38
C TYR A 153 1.21 1.33 -6.41
N ALA A 154 1.90 1.27 -5.28
CA ALA A 154 1.49 0.43 -4.15
C ALA A 154 0.70 1.27 -3.13
N TYR A 155 -0.32 0.69 -2.53
CA TYR A 155 -1.07 1.30 -1.44
C TYR A 155 -1.26 0.31 -0.29
N TYR A 156 -1.31 0.83 0.93
CA TYR A 156 -1.68 0.14 2.16
C TYR A 156 -3.03 0.68 2.62
N TYR A 157 -4.05 -0.17 2.80
CA TYR A 157 -5.35 0.27 3.31
C TYR A 157 -6.07 -0.82 4.10
N ILE A 158 -6.65 -0.45 5.26
CA ILE A 158 -7.54 -1.30 6.04
C ILE A 158 -8.98 -0.84 5.81
N GLY A 159 -9.69 -1.54 4.93
CA GLY A 159 -10.98 -1.07 4.44
C GLY A 159 -12.19 -1.25 5.34
N ASN A 160 -12.11 -2.07 6.38
CA ASN A 160 -13.20 -2.26 7.34
C ASN A 160 -12.70 -2.83 8.68
N GLU A 161 -13.58 -2.81 9.68
CA GLU A 161 -13.35 -3.40 11.01
C GLU A 161 -13.08 -4.92 10.99
N TYR A 162 -13.57 -5.62 9.97
CA TYR A 162 -13.30 -7.05 9.82
C TYR A 162 -11.80 -7.31 9.65
N PHE A 163 -11.11 -6.54 8.81
CA PHE A 163 -9.67 -6.66 8.64
C PHE A 163 -8.87 -6.26 9.87
N LYS A 164 -9.34 -5.31 10.68
CA LYS A 164 -8.72 -5.01 11.99
C LYS A 164 -8.76 -6.22 12.92
N ASN A 165 -9.71 -7.12 12.72
CA ASN A 165 -9.88 -8.37 13.47
C ASN A 165 -9.38 -9.62 12.74
N ALA A 166 -8.66 -9.45 11.62
CA ALA A 166 -8.11 -10.57 10.86
C ALA A 166 -7.02 -11.34 11.63
N LEU A 167 -6.32 -10.70 12.57
CA LEU A 167 -5.38 -11.39 13.45
C LEU A 167 -6.09 -12.06 14.64
N PRO A 168 -5.78 -13.33 14.97
CA PRO A 168 -6.24 -13.95 16.21
C PRO A 168 -5.85 -13.12 17.42
N LYS A 169 -6.71 -13.11 18.46
CA LYS A 169 -6.48 -12.33 19.69
C LYS A 169 -5.10 -12.61 20.30
N THR A 170 -4.68 -13.87 20.34
CA THR A 170 -3.36 -14.26 20.88
C THR A 170 -2.18 -13.60 20.16
N ILE A 171 -2.30 -13.37 18.85
CA ILE A 171 -1.28 -12.68 18.05
C ILE A 171 -1.31 -11.18 18.34
N LYS A 172 -2.50 -10.58 18.46
CA LYS A 172 -2.67 -9.17 18.81
C LYS A 172 -2.10 -8.85 20.19
N ASP A 173 -2.49 -9.63 21.20
CA ASP A 173 -2.03 -9.47 22.58
C ASP A 173 -0.49 -9.59 22.66
N SER A 174 0.09 -10.52 21.88
CA SER A 174 1.54 -10.67 21.82
C SER A 174 2.25 -9.47 21.16
N LEU A 175 1.68 -8.88 20.10
CA LEU A 175 2.22 -7.67 19.46
C LEU A 175 2.15 -6.45 20.41
N GLU A 176 1.04 -6.32 21.15
CA GLU A 176 0.86 -5.26 22.14
C GLU A 176 1.87 -5.41 23.30
N GLN A 177 2.07 -6.62 23.82
CA GLN A 177 3.09 -6.91 24.84
C GLN A 177 4.52 -6.60 24.35
N MET A 178 4.77 -6.71 23.05
CA MET A 178 6.03 -6.29 22.41
C MET A 178 6.12 -4.77 22.19
N GLY A 179 5.08 -4.01 22.52
CA GLY A 179 5.00 -2.56 22.39
C GLY A 179 4.74 -2.07 20.96
N TYR A 180 4.07 -2.88 20.12
CA TYR A 180 3.68 -2.51 18.76
C TYR A 180 2.20 -2.11 18.68
N GLU A 181 1.92 -1.02 17.99
CA GLU A 181 0.56 -0.57 17.67
C GLU A 181 0.22 -0.92 16.21
N LEU A 182 -1.06 -1.20 15.92
CA LEU A 182 -1.52 -1.36 14.54
C LEU A 182 -1.45 -0.01 13.83
N TYR A 183 -0.88 0.03 12.63
CA TYR A 183 -0.99 1.22 11.80
C TYR A 183 -2.30 1.17 10.99
N GLU A 184 -3.24 2.07 11.29
CA GLU A 184 -4.58 2.04 10.66
C GLU A 184 -4.75 3.01 9.49
N LYS A 185 -3.81 3.94 9.29
CA LYS A 185 -3.94 4.97 8.24
C LYS A 185 -3.54 4.42 6.88
N GLU A 186 -4.16 4.96 5.83
CA GLU A 186 -3.76 4.66 4.46
C GLU A 186 -2.32 5.11 4.19
N ILE A 187 -1.56 4.32 3.43
CA ILE A 187 -0.25 4.70 2.92
C ILE A 187 -0.26 4.53 1.42
N VAL A 188 -0.05 5.62 0.66
CA VAL A 188 0.02 5.58 -0.79
C VAL A 188 1.45 5.90 -1.22
N SER A 189 2.02 5.06 -2.07
CA SER A 189 3.36 5.29 -2.62
C SER A 189 3.37 6.20 -3.84
N ASN A 190 4.56 6.61 -4.28
CA ASN A 190 4.73 7.27 -5.56
C ASN A 190 4.34 6.37 -6.73
N ARG A 191 3.91 7.00 -7.82
CA ARG A 191 3.64 6.35 -9.10
C ARG A 191 4.94 6.09 -9.86
N VAL A 192 4.99 4.98 -10.59
CA VAL A 192 6.08 4.62 -11.50
C VAL A 192 5.49 4.21 -12.85
N PRO A 193 6.08 4.59 -13.99
CA PRO A 193 5.56 4.23 -15.30
C PRO A 193 5.46 2.71 -15.50
N LEU A 194 4.33 2.25 -16.03
CA LEU A 194 4.13 0.90 -16.53
C LEU A 194 4.54 0.82 -18.00
N ILE A 195 5.40 -0.14 -18.33
CA ILE A 195 5.83 -0.43 -19.69
C ILE A 195 5.12 -1.70 -20.14
N LEU A 196 4.13 -1.54 -21.01
CA LEU A 196 3.40 -2.65 -21.63
C LEU A 196 4.30 -3.33 -22.68
N LYS A 197 4.24 -4.66 -22.77
CA LYS A 197 4.84 -5.37 -23.90
C LYS A 197 3.99 -5.08 -25.14
N LYS A 198 4.64 -4.65 -26.21
CA LYS A 198 4.04 -4.57 -27.54
C LYS A 198 4.00 -5.95 -28.18
#